data_AF-H3GR08-F1
#
_entry.id   AF-H3GR08-F1
#
_cell.length_a   1.000
_cell.length_b   1.000
_cell.length_c   1.000
_cell.angle_alpha   90.00
_cell.angle_beta   90.00
_cell.angle_gamma   90.00
#
_symmetry.space_group_name_H-M   'P 1'
#
loop_
_entity.id
_entity.type
_entity.pdbx_description
1 polymer ?
#
loop_
_entity_poly.entity_id
_entity_poly.type
_entity_poly.pdbx_seq_one_letter_code
_entity_poly.pdbx_strand_id
1 'polypeptide(L)'
;MSLGFLTESALVPSKGKTINVDAKSLVDLKALVSQKDQERKRRLQEALTAENDDGSSRLGKYAHLRGGNKRRKSSDEDKRHRNRGVEVRRRRDEEVKQQEAPDEDDDEAWSRKSAVMLRKKAKLYEEMVNGGGNDSLKGECLVDFEAKKFMTQDRSRKATSVEITDEFGRSRQVAPDSEEYAAFVQTQQQNDEVKREEVRDQEDKAGGGSFVISQWEKRLKTAEKKHLTEVHERATLARSLAPAASAGAIDKKSRKQQRLERLRKQRDGAAASGDGGVKNESTDAAVDSAASKKATDFLNQLSSLI
;
A
#
# COMPACT_ATOMS: atom_id res chain seq x y z
N MET A 1 48.30 -8.33 -24.75
CA MET A 1 48.03 -8.68 -23.34
C MET A 1 46.75 -7.98 -22.93
N SER A 2 45.62 -8.67 -22.95
CA SER A 2 44.32 -8.14 -22.53
C SER A 2 44.20 -8.25 -21.01
N LEU A 3 44.16 -7.10 -20.33
CA LEU A 3 43.73 -7.02 -18.93
C LEU A 3 42.25 -7.43 -18.88
N GLY A 4 41.99 -8.68 -18.48
CA GLY A 4 40.64 -9.15 -18.18
C GLY A 4 40.12 -8.42 -16.94
N PHE A 5 39.07 -7.63 -17.10
CA PHE A 5 38.31 -7.07 -16.00
C PHE A 5 37.79 -8.22 -15.14
N LEU A 6 38.28 -8.31 -13.90
CA LEU A 6 37.71 -9.14 -12.84
C LEU A 6 36.27 -8.66 -12.61
N THR A 7 35.32 -9.33 -13.24
CA THR A 7 33.90 -9.08 -13.02
C THR A 7 33.56 -9.40 -11.56
N GLU A 8 32.82 -8.49 -10.94
CA GLU A 8 32.41 -8.50 -9.52
C GLU A 8 31.62 -9.77 -9.10
N SER A 9 31.27 -10.65 -10.05
CA SER A 9 30.62 -11.93 -9.81
C SER A 9 31.53 -12.98 -9.16
N ALA A 10 32.85 -12.79 -9.13
CA ALA A 10 33.77 -13.75 -8.49
C ALA A 10 33.84 -13.62 -6.96
N LEU A 11 33.38 -12.52 -6.37
CA LEU A 11 33.44 -12.28 -4.92
C LEU A 11 32.20 -12.77 -4.16
N VAL A 12 31.16 -13.21 -4.86
CA VAL A 12 29.96 -13.77 -4.21
C VAL A 12 30.12 -15.28 -4.14
N PRO A 13 30.20 -15.89 -2.94
CA PRO A 13 30.26 -17.35 -2.82
C PRO A 13 29.00 -17.95 -3.46
N SER A 14 29.15 -18.59 -4.62
CA SER A 14 28.05 -19.16 -5.41
C SER A 14 27.32 -20.32 -4.71
N LYS A 15 27.83 -20.76 -3.56
CA LYS A 15 27.25 -21.81 -2.72
C LYS A 15 27.29 -21.34 -1.27
N GLY A 16 26.22 -20.68 -0.82
CA GLY A 16 26.06 -20.30 0.58
C GLY A 16 26.09 -21.55 1.47
N LYS A 17 27.16 -21.70 2.26
CA LYS A 17 27.21 -22.74 3.30
C LYS A 17 26.09 -22.44 4.28
N THR A 18 25.20 -23.40 4.53
CA THR A 18 24.16 -23.27 5.55
C THR A 18 24.83 -23.16 6.90
N ILE A 19 24.74 -22.00 7.54
CA ILE A 19 25.23 -21.79 8.89
C ILE A 19 24.27 -22.54 9.82
N ASN A 20 24.65 -23.74 10.24
CA ASN A 20 23.88 -24.50 11.23
C ASN A 20 24.12 -23.85 12.59
N VAL A 21 23.18 -23.04 13.04
CA VAL A 21 23.18 -22.47 14.38
C VAL A 21 22.59 -23.51 15.33
N ASP A 22 23.33 -23.87 16.38
CA ASP A 22 22.83 -24.79 17.39
C ASP A 22 21.55 -24.24 18.04
N ALA A 23 20.57 -25.11 18.29
CA ALA A 23 19.30 -24.73 18.93
C ALA A 23 19.50 -24.03 20.28
N LYS A 24 20.59 -24.36 21.00
CA LYS A 24 20.99 -23.69 22.25
C LYS A 24 21.41 -22.23 22.02
N SER A 25 22.15 -21.94 20.95
CA SER A 25 22.59 -20.59 20.60
C SER A 25 21.41 -19.67 20.25
N LEU A 26 20.37 -20.19 19.57
CA LEU A 26 19.16 -19.43 19.30
C LEU A 26 18.36 -19.11 20.57
N VAL A 27 18.32 -20.03 21.53
CA VAL A 27 17.67 -19.81 22.84
C VAL A 27 18.44 -18.79 23.66
N ASP A 28 19.77 -18.89 23.71
CA ASP A 28 20.63 -17.95 24.43
C ASP A 28 20.56 -16.54 23.84
N LEU A 29 20.53 -16.41 22.51
CA LEU A 29 20.36 -15.13 21.84
C LEU A 29 18.99 -14.51 22.16
N LYS A 30 17.92 -15.32 22.15
CA LYS A 30 16.58 -14.86 22.55
C LYS A 30 16.54 -14.44 24.02
N ALA A 31 17.24 -15.15 24.90
CA ALA A 31 17.35 -14.80 26.32
C ALA A 31 18.07 -13.46 26.50
N LEU A 32 19.21 -13.26 25.82
CA LEU A 32 19.97 -12.00 25.84
C LEU A 32 19.16 -10.82 25.28
N VAL A 33 18.47 -11.01 24.15
CA VAL A 33 17.61 -9.96 23.56
C VAL A 33 16.46 -9.62 24.51
N SER A 34 15.80 -10.62 25.09
CA SER A 34 14.73 -10.42 26.07
C SER A 34 15.22 -9.69 27.31
N GLN A 35 16.41 -10.06 27.84
CA GLN A 35 17.04 -9.40 28.96
C GLN A 35 17.34 -7.92 28.65
N LYS A 36 17.87 -7.63 27.45
CA LYS A 36 18.16 -6.27 27.00
C LYS A 36 16.89 -5.43 26.81
N ASP A 37 15.83 -6.03 26.28
CA ASP A 37 14.55 -5.35 26.11
C ASP A 37 13.87 -5.07 27.46
N GLN A 38 13.96 -5.98 28.42
CA GLN A 38 13.49 -5.75 29.79
C GLN A 38 14.30 -4.66 30.49
N GLU A 39 15.62 -4.66 30.34
CA GLU A 39 16.51 -3.60 30.86
C GLU A 39 16.12 -2.23 30.27
N ARG A 40 15.85 -2.18 28.97
CA ARG A 40 15.40 -0.96 28.28
C ARG A 40 14.04 -0.49 28.77
N LYS A 41 13.07 -1.40 28.96
CA LYS A 41 11.74 -1.08 29.48
C LYS A 41 11.82 -0.56 30.92
N ARG A 42 12.60 -1.22 31.78
CA ARG A 42 12.82 -0.78 33.16
C ARG A 42 13.43 0.62 33.21
N ARG A 43 14.47 0.89 32.40
CA ARG A 43 15.07 2.23 32.30
C ARG A 43 14.09 3.29 31.81
N LEU A 44 13.20 2.93 30.89
CA LEU A 44 12.20 3.86 30.37
C LEU A 44 11.13 4.17 31.43
N GLN A 45 10.71 3.17 32.20
CA GLN A 45 9.83 3.38 33.35
C GLN A 45 10.48 4.22 34.44
N GLU A 46 11.73 3.92 34.80
CA GLU A 46 12.52 4.68 35.78
C GLU A 46 12.67 6.15 35.35
N ALA A 47 12.93 6.41 34.06
CA ALA A 47 13.00 7.76 33.51
C ALA A 47 11.64 8.48 33.49
N LEU A 48 10.52 7.76 33.40
CA LEU A 48 9.17 8.35 33.49
C LEU A 48 8.76 8.64 34.93
N THR A 49 9.15 7.79 35.88
CA THR A 49 8.83 7.98 37.30
C THR A 49 9.75 8.99 37.99
N ALA A 50 10.96 9.21 37.47
CA ALA A 50 11.92 10.18 38.01
C ALA A 50 11.63 11.66 37.65
N GLU A 51 10.54 11.99 36.93
CA GLU A 51 10.16 13.38 36.64
C GLU A 51 9.32 14.06 37.74
N ASN A 52 8.98 13.37 38.84
CA ASN A 52 8.12 13.92 39.89
C ASN A 52 8.85 14.35 41.17
N ASP A 53 10.17 14.18 41.28
CA ASP A 53 10.92 14.53 42.49
C ASP A 53 12.15 15.38 42.14
N ASP A 54 12.02 16.66 42.41
CA ASP A 54 13.03 17.73 42.51
C ASP A 54 14.26 17.78 41.58
N GLY A 55 14.37 18.93 40.91
CA GLY A 55 15.68 19.52 40.62
C GLY A 55 16.37 19.08 39.33
N SER A 56 16.02 19.75 38.24
CA SER A 56 16.97 20.43 37.35
C SER A 56 18.41 19.86 37.31
N SER A 57 18.80 19.32 36.15
CA SER A 57 20.20 19.24 35.65
C SER A 57 20.89 17.87 35.50
N ARG A 58 20.19 16.73 35.50
CA ARG A 58 20.83 15.42 35.16
C ARG A 58 20.26 14.67 33.94
N LEU A 59 19.22 15.19 33.29
CA LEU A 59 18.54 14.56 32.14
C LEU A 59 19.27 14.66 30.78
N GLY A 60 20.53 15.10 30.76
CA GLY A 60 21.32 15.21 29.51
C GLY A 60 21.86 13.88 28.97
N LYS A 61 22.05 12.87 29.81
CA LYS A 61 22.80 11.65 29.41
C LYS A 61 22.00 10.61 28.63
N TYR A 62 20.67 10.68 28.60
CA TYR A 62 19.83 9.67 27.90
C TYR A 62 18.82 10.27 26.92
N ALA A 63 18.93 11.56 26.63
CA ALA A 63 18.04 12.26 25.68
C ALA A 63 18.10 11.69 24.25
N HIS A 64 19.20 11.03 23.87
CA HIS A 64 19.38 10.40 22.55
C HIS A 64 18.58 9.09 22.38
N LEU A 65 18.07 8.49 23.46
CA LEU A 65 17.23 7.28 23.40
C LEU A 65 15.74 7.61 23.20
N ARG A 66 15.33 8.86 23.44
CA ARG A 66 14.05 9.40 22.96
C ARG A 66 14.26 9.78 21.49
N GLY A 67 13.90 8.89 20.57
CA GLY A 67 13.89 9.12 19.12
C GLY A 67 12.91 10.22 18.69
N GLY A 68 13.14 11.44 19.16
CA GLY A 68 12.39 12.64 18.84
C GLY A 68 13.36 13.66 18.29
N ASN A 69 13.24 13.92 16.99
CA ASN A 69 13.97 14.91 16.22
C ASN A 69 13.64 16.34 16.73
N LYS A 70 14.07 16.69 17.94
CA LYS A 70 13.76 17.98 18.56
C LYS A 70 14.77 19.00 18.05
N ARG A 71 14.42 19.66 16.94
CA ARG A 71 14.95 20.96 16.53
C ARG A 71 14.84 21.92 17.72
N ARG A 72 15.92 22.07 18.50
CA ARG A 72 16.01 23.11 19.51
C ARG A 72 16.18 24.45 18.79
N LYS A 73 15.15 25.30 18.85
CA LYS A 73 15.31 26.76 18.79
C LYS A 73 16.23 27.15 19.96
N SER A 74 17.53 27.19 19.69
CA SER A 74 18.53 27.75 20.60
C SER A 74 18.46 29.27 20.46
N SER A 75 18.30 29.94 21.60
CA SER A 75 18.40 31.38 21.77
C SER A 75 19.63 31.97 21.09
N ASP A 76 19.48 33.22 20.68
CA ASP A 76 20.22 33.90 19.60
C ASP A 76 21.55 34.54 20.03
N GLU A 77 22.03 34.32 21.25
CA GLU A 77 23.07 35.19 21.83
C GLU A 77 24.52 34.64 21.73
N ASP A 78 24.74 33.34 21.54
CA ASP A 78 26.11 32.75 21.57
C ASP A 78 26.59 32.20 20.22
N LYS A 79 26.59 33.04 19.17
CA LYS A 79 26.99 32.66 17.80
C LYS A 79 28.35 33.17 17.33
N ARG A 80 29.28 33.53 18.21
CA ARG A 80 30.57 34.09 17.74
C ARG A 80 31.65 33.06 17.40
N HIS A 81 31.50 31.78 17.75
CA HIS A 81 32.47 30.72 17.44
C HIS A 81 31.85 29.42 16.91
N ARG A 82 30.72 29.50 16.19
CA ARG A 82 30.21 28.32 15.47
C ARG A 82 30.91 28.19 14.13
N ASN A 83 31.39 26.99 13.84
CA ASN A 83 32.10 26.63 12.63
C ASN A 83 31.31 27.04 11.38
N ARG A 84 31.69 28.19 10.79
CA ARG A 84 31.07 28.79 9.58
C ARG A 84 30.91 27.78 8.44
N GLY A 85 31.84 26.83 8.32
CA GLY A 85 31.80 25.77 7.30
C GLY A 85 30.69 24.73 7.49
N VAL A 86 30.18 24.55 8.71
CA VAL A 86 29.05 23.63 8.99
C VAL A 86 27.73 24.29 8.64
N GLU A 87 27.60 25.60 8.85
CA GLU A 87 26.40 26.36 8.46
C GLU A 87 26.28 26.46 6.94
N VAL A 88 27.40 26.64 6.22
CA VAL A 88 27.41 26.62 4.75
C VAL A 88 27.04 25.24 4.20
N ARG A 89 27.57 24.15 4.79
CA ARG A 89 27.19 22.78 4.40
C ARG A 89 25.72 22.49 4.70
N ARG A 90 25.28 22.84 5.90
CA ARG A 90 23.88 22.66 6.32
C ARG A 90 22.91 23.46 5.45
N ARG A 91 23.28 24.68 5.06
CA ARG A 91 22.47 25.51 4.16
C ARG A 91 22.40 24.90 2.77
N ARG A 92 23.52 24.39 2.24
CA ARG A 92 23.54 23.63 0.98
C ARG A 92 22.68 22.37 1.05
N ASP A 93 22.78 21.61 2.14
CA ASP A 93 22.00 20.38 2.31
C ASP A 93 20.51 20.67 2.52
N GLU A 94 20.15 21.77 3.20
CA GLU A 94 18.76 22.24 3.33
C GLU A 94 18.21 22.79 2.00
N GLU A 95 19.02 23.48 1.19
CA GLU A 95 18.64 23.94 -0.16
C GLU A 95 18.45 22.75 -1.13
N VAL A 96 19.36 21.76 -1.12
CA VAL A 96 19.18 20.50 -1.88
C VAL A 96 17.93 19.78 -1.42
N LYS A 97 17.68 19.69 -0.11
CA LYS A 97 16.49 19.03 0.43
C LYS A 97 15.19 19.79 0.16
N GLN A 98 15.24 21.11 -0.04
CA GLN A 98 14.09 21.91 -0.47
C GLN A 98 13.86 21.81 -1.98
N GLN A 99 14.91 21.65 -2.78
CA GLN A 99 14.81 21.29 -4.20
C GLN A 99 14.39 19.84 -4.44
N GLU A 100 14.71 18.94 -3.52
CA GLU A 100 14.43 17.49 -3.59
C GLU A 100 13.15 17.13 -2.81
N ALA A 101 12.51 18.09 -2.14
CA ALA A 101 11.13 17.95 -1.72
C ALA A 101 10.31 17.86 -3.01
N PRO A 102 9.68 16.71 -3.32
CA PRO A 102 8.99 16.52 -4.59
C PRO A 102 7.91 17.60 -4.70
N ASP A 103 8.02 18.46 -5.70
CA ASP A 103 6.90 19.31 -6.09
C ASP A 103 5.71 18.37 -6.33
N GLU A 104 4.53 18.66 -5.77
CA GLU A 104 3.35 17.76 -5.78
C GLU A 104 2.88 17.35 -7.20
N ASP A 105 3.46 17.93 -8.26
CA ASP A 105 3.29 17.56 -9.67
C ASP A 105 4.11 16.32 -10.09
N ASP A 106 5.17 15.95 -9.38
CA ASP A 106 5.99 14.76 -9.69
C ASP A 106 5.27 13.45 -9.37
N ASP A 107 4.36 13.46 -8.39
CA ASP A 107 3.53 12.28 -8.07
C ASP A 107 2.52 11.99 -9.21
N GLU A 108 1.97 13.03 -9.84
CA GLU A 108 1.12 12.85 -11.03
C GLU A 108 1.95 12.37 -12.23
N ALA A 109 3.14 12.94 -12.44
CA ALA A 109 4.04 12.50 -13.50
C ALA A 109 4.50 11.04 -13.28
N TRP A 110 4.77 10.64 -12.04
CA TRP A 110 5.12 9.28 -11.67
C TRP A 110 3.95 8.32 -11.81
N SER A 111 2.75 8.73 -11.42
CA SER A 111 1.50 7.98 -11.64
C SER A 111 1.23 7.77 -13.13
N ARG A 112 1.42 8.79 -13.98
CA ARG A 112 1.28 8.66 -15.44
C ARG A 112 2.35 7.75 -16.04
N LYS A 113 3.62 7.90 -15.64
CA LYS A 113 4.72 7.02 -16.09
C LYS A 113 4.50 5.57 -15.68
N SER A 114 4.12 5.34 -14.42
CA SER A 114 3.84 4.00 -13.90
C SER A 114 2.61 3.36 -14.57
N ALA A 115 1.55 4.13 -14.83
CA ALA A 115 0.38 3.64 -15.58
C ALA A 115 0.74 3.24 -17.01
N VAL A 116 1.57 4.01 -17.71
CA VAL A 116 2.07 3.67 -19.05
C VAL A 116 2.94 2.41 -19.00
N MET A 117 3.81 2.27 -18.00
CA MET A 117 4.64 1.07 -17.81
C MET A 117 3.79 -0.18 -17.52
N LEU A 118 2.74 -0.04 -16.70
CA LEU A 118 1.80 -1.13 -16.44
C LEU A 118 1.04 -1.54 -17.69
N ARG A 119 0.60 -0.60 -18.53
CA ARG A 119 -0.01 -0.90 -19.84
C ARG A 119 0.96 -1.64 -20.76
N LYS A 120 2.21 -1.19 -20.85
CA LYS A 120 3.26 -1.88 -21.63
C LYS A 120 3.49 -3.31 -21.12
N LYS A 121 3.56 -3.47 -19.79
CA LYS A 121 3.74 -4.79 -19.17
C LYS A 121 2.54 -5.71 -19.40
N ALA A 122 1.31 -5.19 -19.30
CA ALA A 122 0.09 -5.94 -19.61
C ALA A 122 0.05 -6.38 -21.07
N LYS A 123 0.40 -5.49 -22.00
CA LYS A 123 0.50 -5.81 -23.43
C LYS A 123 1.54 -6.92 -23.69
N LEU A 124 2.70 -6.85 -23.04
CA LEU A 124 3.72 -7.90 -23.14
C LEU A 124 3.19 -9.27 -22.68
N TYR A 125 2.43 -9.31 -21.57
CA TYR A 125 1.80 -10.56 -21.13
C TYR A 125 0.75 -11.06 -22.11
N GLU A 126 -0.06 -10.17 -22.67
CA GLU A 126 -1.05 -10.52 -23.69
C GLU A 126 -0.40 -11.07 -24.96
N GLU A 127 0.70 -10.47 -25.42
CA GLU A 127 1.51 -10.95 -26.55
C GLU A 127 2.11 -12.35 -26.27
N MET A 128 2.63 -12.58 -25.05
CA MET A 128 3.14 -13.91 -24.64
C MET A 128 2.01 -14.95 -24.58
N VAL A 129 0.83 -14.59 -24.09
CA VAL A 129 -0.34 -15.50 -24.01
C VAL A 129 -0.89 -15.81 -25.40
N ASN A 130 -0.88 -14.84 -26.30
CA ASN A 130 -1.36 -14.99 -27.67
C ASN A 130 -0.32 -15.65 -28.60
N GLY A 131 0.86 -16.00 -28.09
CA GLY A 131 1.93 -16.63 -28.86
C GLY A 131 2.56 -15.70 -29.91
N GLY A 132 2.35 -14.38 -29.79
CA GLY A 132 2.79 -13.36 -30.74
C GLY A 132 4.13 -12.68 -30.40
N GLY A 133 4.84 -13.18 -29.39
CA GLY A 133 6.17 -12.68 -29.03
C GLY A 133 7.26 -13.29 -29.92
N ASN A 134 8.29 -12.50 -30.26
CA ASN A 134 9.49 -12.93 -30.99
C ASN A 134 9.91 -14.37 -30.62
N ASP A 135 10.06 -15.25 -31.61
CA ASP A 135 10.39 -16.67 -31.45
C ASP A 135 11.64 -16.93 -30.58
N SER A 136 12.49 -15.92 -30.41
CA SER A 136 13.64 -15.96 -29.50
C SER A 136 13.28 -16.19 -28.03
N LEU A 137 12.07 -15.81 -27.57
CA LEU A 137 11.66 -15.96 -26.17
C LEU A 137 10.92 -17.27 -25.87
N LYS A 138 10.49 -18.02 -26.90
CA LYS A 138 9.77 -19.29 -26.73
C LYS A 138 10.64 -20.38 -26.08
N GLY A 139 11.97 -20.31 -26.25
CA GLY A 139 12.91 -21.29 -25.68
C GLY A 139 13.31 -21.04 -24.22
N GLU A 140 13.07 -19.83 -23.68
CA GLU A 140 13.52 -19.44 -22.34
C GLU A 140 12.41 -19.40 -21.30
N CYS A 141 11.14 -19.50 -21.72
CA CYS A 141 10.01 -19.45 -20.80
C CYS A 141 9.78 -20.81 -20.14
N LEU A 142 9.95 -20.88 -18.82
CA LEU A 142 9.70 -22.09 -18.02
C LEU A 142 8.22 -22.55 -18.05
N VAL A 143 7.31 -21.68 -18.50
CA VAL A 143 5.87 -21.95 -18.56
C VAL A 143 5.43 -22.04 -20.00
N ASP A 144 4.99 -23.23 -20.41
CA ASP A 144 4.32 -23.42 -21.69
C ASP A 144 2.89 -22.86 -21.63
N PHE A 145 2.73 -21.62 -22.10
CA PHE A 145 1.44 -20.93 -22.14
C PHE A 145 0.46 -21.55 -23.13
N GLU A 146 0.94 -22.22 -24.18
CA GLU A 146 0.08 -22.92 -25.13
C GLU A 146 -0.56 -24.13 -24.44
N ALA A 147 0.24 -24.96 -23.76
CA ALA A 147 -0.28 -26.07 -22.95
C ALA A 147 -1.30 -25.60 -21.88
N LYS A 148 -1.02 -24.47 -21.21
CA LYS A 148 -1.93 -23.90 -20.21
C LYS A 148 -3.25 -23.39 -20.82
N LYS A 149 -3.22 -22.83 -22.02
CA LYS A 149 -4.43 -22.36 -22.72
C LYS A 149 -5.39 -23.51 -23.00
N PHE A 150 -4.88 -24.65 -23.47
CA PHE A 150 -5.69 -25.86 -23.69
C PHE A 150 -6.31 -26.38 -22.38
N MET A 151 -5.54 -26.43 -21.29
CA MET A 151 -6.07 -26.85 -19.98
C MET A 151 -7.21 -25.96 -19.47
N THR A 152 -7.19 -24.67 -19.79
CA THR A 152 -8.20 -23.72 -19.34
C THR A 152 -9.45 -23.77 -20.24
N GLN A 153 -9.27 -23.99 -21.54
CA GLN A 153 -10.34 -24.12 -22.51
C GLN A 153 -11.14 -25.43 -22.35
N ASP A 154 -10.49 -26.52 -21.92
CA ASP A 154 -11.18 -27.77 -21.59
C ASP A 154 -11.97 -27.68 -20.28
N ARG A 155 -11.58 -26.77 -19.37
CA ARG A 155 -12.38 -26.44 -18.17
C ARG A 155 -13.60 -25.60 -18.51
N SER A 156 -13.51 -24.67 -19.47
CA SER A 156 -14.66 -23.84 -19.85
C SER A 156 -15.73 -24.60 -20.63
N ARG A 157 -15.41 -25.75 -21.25
CA ARG A 157 -16.41 -26.62 -21.91
C ARG A 157 -17.07 -27.65 -20.97
N LYS A 158 -16.55 -27.87 -19.77
CA LYS A 158 -17.15 -28.77 -18.75
C LYS A 158 -17.91 -28.04 -17.63
N ALA A 159 -18.01 -26.71 -17.67
CA ALA A 159 -18.57 -25.91 -16.60
C ALA A 159 -20.04 -25.53 -16.82
N THR A 160 -20.92 -26.52 -16.81
CA THR A 160 -22.31 -26.35 -16.34
C THR A 160 -22.57 -27.39 -15.27
N SER A 161 -21.69 -27.48 -14.28
CA SER A 161 -21.94 -28.25 -13.07
C SER A 161 -21.64 -27.35 -11.89
N VAL A 162 -22.65 -27.12 -11.06
CA VAL A 162 -22.54 -26.38 -9.82
C VAL A 162 -22.08 -27.34 -8.73
N GLU A 163 -21.12 -26.92 -7.93
CA GLU A 163 -20.67 -27.67 -6.77
C GLU A 163 -21.66 -27.46 -5.62
N ILE A 164 -22.34 -28.52 -5.22
CA ILE A 164 -23.25 -28.53 -4.06
C ILE A 164 -22.56 -29.27 -2.92
N THR A 165 -22.40 -28.59 -1.78
CA THR A 165 -21.90 -29.19 -0.54
C THR A 165 -23.06 -29.63 0.34
N ASP A 166 -23.09 -30.93 0.65
CA ASP A 166 -24.07 -31.54 1.56
C ASP A 166 -23.76 -31.24 3.04
N GLU A 167 -24.71 -31.53 3.94
CA GLU A 167 -24.63 -31.30 5.39
C GLU A 167 -23.44 -31.99 6.09
N PHE A 168 -22.90 -33.04 5.47
CA PHE A 168 -21.70 -33.75 5.92
C PHE A 168 -20.38 -33.16 5.36
N GLY A 169 -20.44 -32.02 4.65
CA GLY A 169 -19.27 -31.40 4.02
C GLY A 169 -18.76 -32.13 2.77
N ARG A 170 -19.57 -33.02 2.18
CA ARG A 170 -19.24 -33.72 0.93
C ARG A 170 -19.67 -32.87 -0.26
N SER A 171 -18.72 -32.55 -1.14
CA SER A 171 -18.97 -31.79 -2.38
C SER A 171 -19.29 -32.73 -3.55
N ARG A 172 -20.41 -32.50 -4.23
CA ARG A 172 -20.76 -33.18 -5.49
C ARG A 172 -21.01 -32.17 -6.60
N GLN A 173 -20.62 -32.52 -7.83
CA GLN A 173 -20.90 -31.70 -9.01
C GLN A 173 -22.27 -32.07 -9.57
N VAL A 174 -23.14 -31.08 -9.68
CA VAL A 174 -24.55 -31.25 -10.04
C VAL A 174 -24.88 -30.32 -11.21
N ALA A 175 -25.57 -30.82 -12.23
CA ALA A 175 -25.97 -29.99 -13.37
C ALA A 175 -27.00 -28.92 -12.92
N PRO A 176 -26.94 -27.68 -13.42
CA PRO A 176 -27.85 -26.60 -13.04
C PRO A 176 -29.30 -26.91 -13.40
N ASP A 177 -29.54 -27.77 -14.38
CA ASP A 177 -30.88 -28.16 -14.83
C ASP A 177 -31.42 -29.39 -14.08
N SER A 178 -30.67 -29.92 -13.10
CA SER A 178 -31.12 -31.06 -12.31
C SER A 178 -32.07 -30.65 -11.19
N GLU A 179 -32.99 -31.55 -10.85
CA GLU A 179 -33.92 -31.38 -9.71
C GLU A 179 -33.18 -31.19 -8.38
N GLU A 180 -31.99 -31.78 -8.24
CA GLU A 180 -31.15 -31.61 -7.04
C GLU A 180 -30.66 -30.17 -6.86
N TYR A 181 -30.31 -29.48 -7.94
CA TYR A 181 -29.92 -28.07 -7.88
C TYR A 181 -31.12 -27.18 -7.56
N ALA A 182 -32.29 -27.47 -8.15
CA ALA A 182 -33.53 -26.75 -7.86
C ALA A 182 -33.92 -26.87 -6.37
N ALA A 183 -33.82 -28.09 -5.81
CA ALA A 183 -34.06 -28.33 -4.39
C ALA A 183 -33.07 -27.58 -3.50
N PHE A 184 -31.77 -27.59 -3.84
CA PHE A 184 -30.74 -26.85 -3.09
C PHE A 184 -30.99 -25.34 -3.05
N VAL A 185 -31.35 -24.74 -4.19
CA VAL A 185 -31.69 -23.31 -4.27
C VAL A 185 -32.93 -22.99 -3.44
N GLN A 186 -33.95 -23.85 -3.48
CA GLN A 186 -35.17 -23.68 -2.69
C GLN A 186 -34.88 -23.76 -1.17
N THR A 187 -34.05 -24.71 -0.73
CA THR A 187 -33.63 -24.82 0.67
C THR A 187 -32.79 -23.62 1.13
N GLN A 188 -31.91 -23.09 0.27
CA GLN A 188 -31.17 -21.85 0.59
C GLN A 188 -32.10 -20.65 0.78
N GLN A 189 -33.09 -20.49 -0.09
CA GLN A 189 -34.05 -19.38 0.02
C GLN A 189 -34.89 -19.47 1.31
N GLN A 190 -35.32 -20.67 1.71
CA GLN A 190 -36.03 -20.87 2.98
C GLN A 190 -35.16 -20.55 4.19
N ASN A 191 -33.89 -20.97 4.18
CA ASN A 191 -32.95 -20.65 5.26
C ASN A 191 -32.65 -19.15 5.36
N ASP A 192 -32.61 -18.43 4.24
CA ASP A 192 -32.41 -16.98 4.23
C ASP A 192 -33.65 -16.22 4.73
N GLU A 193 -34.86 -16.74 4.50
CA GLU A 193 -36.11 -16.17 5.00
C GLU A 193 -36.26 -16.38 6.52
N VAL A 194 -35.95 -17.59 7.02
CA VAL A 194 -35.89 -17.87 8.47
C VAL A 194 -34.81 -17.02 9.16
N LYS A 195 -33.64 -16.83 8.53
CA LYS A 195 -32.61 -15.92 9.04
C LYS A 195 -33.08 -14.47 9.09
N ARG A 196 -33.94 -14.01 8.17
CA ARG A 196 -34.46 -12.63 8.22
C ARG A 196 -35.46 -12.41 9.34
N GLU A 197 -36.21 -13.44 9.75
CA GLU A 197 -37.08 -13.35 10.92
C GLU A 197 -36.30 -13.47 12.25
N GLU A 198 -35.28 -14.32 12.34
CA GLU A 198 -34.44 -14.42 13.56
C GLU A 198 -33.52 -13.20 13.79
N VAL A 199 -33.18 -12.43 12.76
CA VAL A 199 -32.32 -11.24 12.88
C VAL A 199 -33.01 -10.05 13.56
N ARG A 200 -34.34 -10.09 13.79
CA ARG A 200 -35.03 -9.02 14.52
C ARG A 200 -34.89 -9.08 16.05
N ASP A 201 -34.48 -10.21 16.61
CA ASP A 201 -34.38 -10.42 18.07
C ASP A 201 -32.95 -10.69 18.58
N GLN A 202 -31.91 -10.66 17.74
CA GLN A 202 -30.51 -10.94 18.13
C GLN A 202 -29.48 -9.99 17.49
N GLU A 203 -29.52 -8.70 17.81
CA GLU A 203 -28.47 -7.74 17.39
C GLU A 203 -27.15 -7.86 18.20
N ASP A 204 -27.05 -8.71 19.23
CA ASP A 204 -25.83 -8.81 20.06
C ASP A 204 -24.95 -10.06 19.83
N LYS A 205 -25.27 -10.93 18.87
CA LYS A 205 -24.45 -12.14 18.58
C LYS A 205 -24.33 -12.45 17.08
N ALA A 206 -24.04 -11.44 16.26
CA ALA A 206 -23.71 -11.68 14.86
C ALA A 206 -22.27 -12.22 14.70
N GLY A 207 -22.15 -13.55 14.71
CA GLY A 207 -20.91 -14.29 14.40
C GLY A 207 -21.14 -15.46 13.45
N GLY A 208 -22.02 -15.30 12.46
CA GLY A 208 -22.43 -16.34 11.51
C GLY A 208 -21.69 -16.33 10.16
N GLY A 209 -20.40 -15.98 10.15
CA GLY A 209 -19.53 -16.18 8.98
C GLY A 209 -18.72 -17.47 9.16
N SER A 210 -18.57 -18.27 8.11
CA SER A 210 -17.73 -19.49 8.09
C SER A 210 -16.38 -19.22 8.75
N PHE A 211 -16.26 -19.62 10.02
CA PHE A 211 -15.10 -19.32 10.83
C PHE A 211 -14.03 -20.34 10.46
N VAL A 212 -13.14 -19.96 9.55
CA VAL A 212 -11.80 -20.55 9.51
C VAL A 212 -11.15 -20.14 10.83
N ILE A 213 -11.43 -20.92 11.88
CA ILE A 213 -10.79 -20.83 13.19
C ILE A 213 -9.31 -20.98 12.89
N SER A 214 -8.59 -19.85 12.92
CA SER A 214 -7.16 -19.82 12.68
C SER A 214 -6.52 -20.84 13.62
N GLN A 215 -5.59 -21.67 13.13
CA GLN A 215 -5.04 -22.76 13.95
C GLN A 215 -4.51 -22.30 15.33
N TRP A 216 -4.15 -21.02 15.44
CA TRP A 216 -3.82 -20.33 16.68
C TRP A 216 -4.95 -20.36 17.73
N GLU A 217 -6.20 -20.12 17.36
CA GLU A 217 -7.34 -20.15 18.28
C GLU A 217 -7.65 -21.54 18.85
N LYS A 218 -7.24 -22.61 18.13
CA LYS A 218 -7.34 -23.98 18.64
C LYS A 218 -6.23 -24.31 19.65
N ARG A 219 -5.06 -23.67 19.55
CA ARG A 219 -3.90 -23.92 20.43
C ARG A 219 -3.84 -23.01 21.65
N LEU A 220 -4.49 -21.84 21.60
CA LEU A 220 -4.47 -20.87 22.69
C LEU A 220 -5.31 -21.32 23.88
N LYS A 221 -4.74 -21.23 25.08
CA LYS A 221 -5.45 -21.45 26.35
C LYS A 221 -6.42 -20.29 26.61
N THR A 222 -7.46 -20.52 27.43
CA THR A 222 -8.47 -19.50 27.77
C THR A 222 -7.87 -18.21 28.32
N ALA A 223 -6.80 -18.30 29.12
CA ALA A 223 -6.05 -17.15 29.63
C ALA A 223 -5.37 -16.33 28.52
N GLU A 224 -4.80 -17.00 27.52
CA GLU A 224 -4.12 -16.35 26.39
C GLU A 224 -5.12 -15.71 25.44
N LYS A 225 -6.30 -16.32 25.27
CA LYS A 225 -7.42 -15.71 24.53
C LYS A 225 -7.87 -14.40 25.17
N LYS A 226 -8.04 -14.37 26.50
CA LYS A 226 -8.35 -13.14 27.25
C LYS A 226 -7.27 -12.07 27.11
N HIS A 227 -6.00 -12.47 27.11
CA HIS A 227 -4.90 -11.54 26.90
C HIS A 227 -4.90 -10.96 25.48
N LEU A 228 -5.20 -11.76 24.45
CA LEU A 228 -5.32 -11.27 23.08
C LEU A 228 -6.48 -10.30 22.88
N THR A 229 -7.63 -10.55 23.51
CA THR A 229 -8.75 -9.61 23.49
C THR A 229 -8.36 -8.29 24.17
N GLU A 230 -7.69 -8.35 25.32
CA GLU A 230 -7.20 -7.15 26.01
C GLU A 230 -6.17 -6.37 25.17
N VAL A 231 -5.25 -7.06 24.48
CA VAL A 231 -4.29 -6.41 23.57
C VAL A 231 -5.01 -5.78 22.38
N HIS A 232 -6.01 -6.44 21.81
CA HIS A 232 -6.82 -5.90 20.72
C HIS A 232 -7.57 -4.64 21.15
N GLU A 233 -8.21 -4.67 22.32
CA GLU A 233 -8.90 -3.51 22.91
C GLU A 233 -7.92 -2.35 23.13
N ARG A 234 -6.75 -2.62 23.73
CA ARG A 234 -5.69 -1.61 23.93
C ARG A 234 -5.18 -1.03 22.61
N ALA A 235 -4.99 -1.86 21.58
CA ALA A 235 -4.56 -1.40 20.26
C ALA A 235 -5.64 -0.54 19.58
N THR A 236 -6.91 -0.90 19.76
CA THR A 236 -8.05 -0.17 19.22
C THR A 236 -8.21 1.19 19.89
N LEU A 237 -8.07 1.23 21.22
CA LEU A 237 -8.04 2.47 22.00
C LEU A 237 -6.83 3.34 21.63
N ALA A 238 -5.65 2.74 21.48
CA ALA A 238 -4.46 3.48 21.04
C ALA A 238 -4.63 4.05 19.63
N ARG A 239 -5.32 3.33 18.73
CA ARG A 239 -5.63 3.79 17.38
C ARG A 239 -6.64 4.94 17.37
N SER A 240 -7.62 4.95 18.28
CA SER A 240 -8.57 6.06 18.40
C SER A 240 -7.98 7.28 19.12
N LEU A 241 -7.05 7.07 20.06
CA LEU A 241 -6.34 8.12 20.79
C LEU A 241 -5.16 8.71 20.01
N ALA A 242 -4.59 7.99 19.04
CA ALA A 242 -3.56 8.53 18.18
C ALA A 242 -4.13 9.66 17.31
N PRO A 243 -3.52 10.86 17.28
CA PRO A 243 -3.99 11.95 16.44
C PRO A 243 -4.01 11.49 14.98
N ALA A 244 -5.08 11.87 14.29
CA ALA A 244 -5.59 11.39 13.00
C ALA A 244 -4.65 11.48 11.77
N ALA A 245 -3.37 11.10 11.89
CA ALA A 245 -2.41 11.03 10.80
C ALA A 245 -2.72 9.92 9.78
N SER A 246 -3.69 9.03 10.05
CA SER A 246 -4.18 8.02 9.11
C SER A 246 -5.61 8.24 8.61
N ALA A 247 -6.20 9.43 8.79
CA ALA A 247 -7.55 9.77 8.33
C ALA A 247 -7.62 10.19 6.84
N GLY A 248 -6.72 9.68 6.00
CA GLY A 248 -6.63 10.00 4.57
C GLY A 248 -7.83 9.59 3.70
N ALA A 249 -8.93 9.10 4.28
CA ALA A 249 -10.15 8.77 3.55
C ALA A 249 -11.25 9.84 3.69
N ILE A 250 -11.34 10.52 4.84
CA ILE A 250 -12.38 11.54 5.11
C ILE A 250 -11.95 12.90 4.53
N ASP A 251 -10.65 13.21 4.58
CA ASP A 251 -10.09 14.43 3.99
C ASP A 251 -10.16 14.48 2.46
N LYS A 252 -10.27 13.33 1.77
CA LYS A 252 -10.37 13.31 0.31
C LYS A 252 -11.64 14.00 -0.21
N LYS A 253 -12.76 13.89 0.52
CA LYS A 253 -14.03 14.54 0.14
C LYS A 253 -14.01 16.04 0.45
N SER A 254 -13.52 16.42 1.62
CA SER A 254 -13.31 17.82 2.04
C SER A 254 -12.34 18.56 1.11
N ARG A 255 -11.19 17.94 0.78
CA ARG A 255 -10.18 18.49 -0.13
C ARG A 255 -10.69 18.63 -1.56
N LYS A 256 -11.53 17.69 -2.03
CA LYS A 256 -12.19 17.79 -3.35
C LYS A 256 -13.22 18.94 -3.39
N GLN A 257 -13.98 19.15 -2.32
CA GLN A 257 -14.90 20.29 -2.21
C GLN A 257 -14.15 21.63 -2.19
N GLN A 258 -13.08 21.76 -1.40
CA GLN A 258 -12.25 22.97 -1.39
C GLN A 258 -11.57 23.24 -2.75
N ARG A 259 -11.19 22.18 -3.49
CA ARG A 259 -10.65 22.32 -4.86
C ARG A 259 -11.70 22.82 -5.86
N LEU A 260 -12.93 22.31 -5.80
CA LEU A 260 -14.04 22.79 -6.64
C LEU A 260 -14.38 24.25 -6.34
N GLU A 261 -14.34 24.65 -5.07
CA GLU A 261 -14.60 26.03 -4.66
C GLU A 261 -13.51 27.00 -5.15
N ARG A 262 -12.23 26.59 -5.08
CA ARG A 262 -11.11 27.36 -5.66
C ARG A 262 -11.20 27.48 -7.18
N LEU A 263 -11.57 26.41 -7.88
CA LEU A 263 -11.74 26.45 -9.34
C LEU A 263 -12.92 27.35 -9.76
N ARG A 264 -14.01 27.35 -8.99
CA ARG A 264 -15.10 28.32 -9.19
C ARG A 264 -14.61 29.75 -9.01
N LYS A 265 -13.91 30.05 -7.90
CA LYS A 265 -13.34 31.38 -7.66
C LYS A 265 -12.34 31.82 -8.74
N GLN A 266 -11.53 30.91 -9.29
CA GLN A 266 -10.62 31.22 -10.39
C GLN A 266 -11.37 31.49 -11.70
N ARG A 267 -12.43 30.74 -11.99
CA ARG A 267 -13.27 30.96 -13.17
C ARG A 267 -14.05 32.27 -13.07
N ASP A 268 -14.60 32.57 -11.89
CA ASP A 268 -15.32 33.81 -11.61
C ASP A 268 -14.36 35.01 -11.61
N GLY A 269 -13.14 34.84 -11.09
CA GLY A 269 -12.08 35.87 -11.13
C GLY A 269 -11.52 36.13 -12.55
N ALA A 270 -11.42 35.10 -13.39
CA ALA A 270 -11.01 35.26 -14.79
C ALA A 270 -12.11 35.92 -15.64
N ALA A 271 -13.39 35.65 -15.34
CA ALA A 271 -14.51 36.34 -15.98
C ALA A 271 -14.61 37.82 -15.54
N ALA A 272 -14.27 38.13 -14.29
CA ALA A 272 -14.26 39.50 -13.77
C ALA A 272 -13.02 40.33 -14.17
N SER A 273 -11.93 39.69 -14.63
CA SER A 273 -10.68 40.38 -15.04
C SER A 273 -10.54 40.55 -16.56
N GLY A 274 -11.59 40.25 -17.33
CA GLY A 274 -11.61 40.28 -18.80
C GLY A 274 -11.89 41.66 -19.43
N ASP A 275 -11.71 42.76 -18.70
CA ASP A 275 -11.86 44.11 -19.23
C ASP A 275 -10.68 45.00 -18.82
N GLY A 276 -9.52 44.75 -19.43
CA GLY A 276 -8.29 45.47 -19.12
C GLY A 276 -7.15 45.00 -20.02
N GLY A 277 -7.20 45.41 -21.29
CA GLY A 277 -6.28 44.96 -22.32
C GLY A 277 -4.82 45.30 -22.05
N VAL A 278 -3.92 44.35 -22.40
CA VAL A 278 -2.56 44.63 -22.85
C VAL A 278 -2.20 43.57 -23.89
N LYS A 279 -1.92 44.03 -25.11
CA LYS A 279 -1.26 43.27 -26.17
C LYS A 279 0.10 42.79 -25.64
N ASN A 280 0.33 41.48 -25.61
CA ASN A 280 1.67 40.94 -25.81
C ASN A 280 1.59 39.51 -26.34
N GLU A 281 2.38 39.31 -27.40
CA GLU A 281 2.47 38.13 -28.23
C GLU A 281 2.90 36.90 -27.41
N SER A 282 2.12 35.81 -27.52
CA SER A 282 2.61 34.47 -27.23
C SER A 282 2.15 33.55 -28.36
N THR A 283 3.12 33.05 -29.12
CA THR A 283 2.96 32.27 -30.35
C THR A 283 2.47 30.84 -30.12
N ASP A 284 2.16 30.46 -28.88
CA ASP A 284 1.75 29.10 -28.53
C ASP A 284 0.25 28.83 -28.76
N ALA A 285 -0.60 29.86 -28.73
CA ALA A 285 -2.03 29.69 -28.97
C ALA A 285 -2.37 29.31 -30.43
N ALA A 286 -1.49 29.65 -31.38
CA ALA A 286 -1.68 29.31 -32.79
C ALA A 286 -1.42 27.82 -33.08
N VAL A 287 -0.50 27.20 -32.35
CA VAL A 287 -0.14 25.79 -32.53
C VAL A 287 -1.23 24.88 -31.96
N ASP A 288 -1.79 25.23 -30.80
CA ASP A 288 -2.89 24.48 -30.19
C ASP A 288 -4.20 24.62 -30.99
N SER A 289 -4.45 25.78 -31.59
CA SER A 289 -5.61 25.97 -32.49
C SER A 289 -5.48 25.12 -33.76
N ALA A 290 -4.26 24.98 -34.31
CA ALA A 290 -4.01 24.15 -35.48
C ALA A 290 -4.13 22.64 -35.17
N ALA A 291 -3.71 22.20 -33.99
CA ALA A 291 -3.87 20.81 -33.54
C ALA A 291 -5.33 20.45 -33.29
N SER A 292 -6.10 21.37 -32.70
CA SER A 292 -7.54 21.18 -32.44
C SER A 292 -8.34 21.00 -33.73
N LYS A 293 -8.07 21.81 -34.76
CA LYS A 293 -8.75 21.70 -36.08
C LYS A 293 -8.46 20.37 -36.78
N LYS A 294 -7.21 19.89 -36.72
CA LYS A 294 -6.85 18.59 -37.30
C LYS A 294 -7.54 17.42 -36.60
N ALA A 295 -7.72 17.50 -35.28
CA ALA A 295 -8.42 16.47 -34.53
C ALA A 295 -9.92 16.42 -34.86
N THR A 296 -10.56 17.57 -35.07
CA THR A 296 -11.97 17.63 -35.47
C THR A 296 -12.20 17.13 -36.90
N ASP A 297 -11.28 17.42 -37.83
CA ASP A 297 -11.38 16.91 -39.20
C ASP A 297 -11.24 15.38 -39.27
N PHE A 298 -10.36 14.81 -38.43
CA PHE A 298 -10.20 13.35 -38.35
C PHE A 298 -11.46 12.65 -37.81
N LEU A 299 -12.11 13.24 -36.80
CA LEU A 299 -13.38 12.71 -36.27
C LEU A 299 -14.53 12.81 -37.29
N ASN A 300 -14.56 13.88 -38.09
CA ASN A 300 -15.55 14.03 -39.16
C ASN A 300 -15.31 13.06 -40.33
N GLN A 301 -14.06 12.69 -40.61
CA GLN A 301 -13.76 11.62 -41.57
C GLN A 301 -14.23 10.25 -41.09
N LEU A 302 -14.12 9.96 -39.79
CA LEU A 302 -14.58 8.70 -39.21
C LEU A 302 -16.11 8.58 -39.21
N SER A 303 -16.83 9.69 -38.99
CA SER A 303 -18.30 9.69 -39.04
C SER A 303 -18.87 9.58 -40.46
N SER A 304 -18.08 9.89 -41.49
CA SER A 304 -18.42 9.71 -42.90
C SER A 304 -18.23 8.27 -43.41
N LEU A 305 -17.57 7.40 -42.64
CA LEU A 305 -17.25 6.02 -43.05
C LEU A 305 -18.24 4.97 -42.50
N ILE A 306 -19.25 5.40 -41.74
CA ILE A 306 -20.35 4.60 -41.18
C ILE A 306 -21.64 5.01 -41.91
#